data_AF-A0A645G0Q4-F1
#
_entry.id   AF-A0A645G0Q4-F1
#
_cell.length_a   1.000
_cell.length_b   1.000
_cell.length_c   1.000
_cell.angle_alpha   90.00
_cell.angle_beta   90.00
_cell.angle_gamma   90.00
#
_symmetry.space_group_name_H-M   'P 1'
#
loop_
_entity.id
_entity.type
_entity.pdbx_description
1 polymer ?
#
loop_
_entity_poly.entity_id
_entity_poly.type
_entity_poly.pdbx_seq_one_letter_code
_entity_poly.pdbx_strand_id
1 'polypeptide(L)'
;MRHRAGLGLSEETDAVVIIVSEETGYISYAYKGKLHRNVSEEDLRAFLTLTFLPKKPKPKRTSKWNRLLIRLKIQRLFQKGKGTTNTE
;
A
#
# COMPACT_ATOMS: atom_id res chain seq x y z
N MET A 1 14.30 -20.71 -23.58
CA MET A 1 15.05 -20.95 -22.32
C MET A 1 14.67 -20.01 -21.17
N ARG A 2 14.47 -18.69 -21.42
CA ARG A 2 14.20 -17.69 -20.36
C ARG A 2 12.99 -18.02 -19.48
N HIS A 3 11.86 -18.44 -20.07
CA HIS A 3 10.66 -18.81 -19.29
C HIS A 3 10.86 -20.00 -18.37
N ARG A 4 11.60 -21.02 -18.79
CA ARG A 4 11.86 -22.21 -17.96
C ARG A 4 12.84 -21.89 -16.82
N ALA A 5 13.86 -21.08 -17.11
CA ALA A 5 14.80 -20.62 -16.08
C ALA A 5 14.10 -19.76 -15.02
N GLY A 6 13.23 -18.84 -15.44
CA GLY A 6 12.47 -18.01 -14.50
C GLY A 6 11.47 -18.81 -13.66
N LEU A 7 10.82 -19.83 -14.25
CA LEU A 7 9.95 -20.74 -13.51
C LEU A 7 10.73 -21.47 -12.41
N GLY A 8 11.83 -22.15 -12.79
CA GLY A 8 12.65 -22.90 -11.83
C GLY A 8 13.22 -22.03 -10.71
N LEU A 9 13.66 -20.80 -11.02
CA LEU A 9 14.13 -19.88 -9.98
C LEU A 9 13.00 -19.50 -9.00
N SER A 10 11.78 -19.30 -9.49
CA SER A 10 10.62 -18.95 -8.67
C SER A 10 10.02 -20.14 -7.90
N GLU A 11 10.43 -21.37 -8.20
CA GLU A 11 10.05 -22.58 -7.47
C GLU A 11 10.89 -22.74 -6.20
N GLU A 12 12.19 -22.46 -6.30
CA GLU A 12 13.16 -22.60 -5.20
C GLU A 12 13.27 -21.35 -4.32
N THR A 13 12.74 -20.21 -4.76
CA THR A 13 12.88 -18.93 -4.07
C THR A 13 11.56 -18.16 -4.03
N ASP A 14 11.50 -17.11 -3.20
CA ASP A 14 10.40 -16.15 -3.19
C ASP A 14 10.56 -15.04 -4.24
N ALA A 15 11.50 -15.20 -5.18
CA ALA A 15 11.77 -14.21 -6.20
C ALA A 15 10.60 -14.05 -7.19
N VAL A 16 10.35 -12.80 -7.56
CA VAL A 16 9.53 -12.44 -8.73
C VAL A 16 10.45 -12.31 -9.93
N VAL A 17 10.25 -13.13 -10.96
CA VAL A 17 11.06 -13.11 -12.18
C VAL A 17 10.25 -12.57 -13.34
N ILE A 18 10.65 -11.42 -13.89
CA ILE A 18 10.02 -10.83 -15.08
C ILE A 18 10.78 -11.29 -16.32
N ILE A 19 10.05 -11.71 -17.35
CA ILE A 19 10.58 -12.24 -18.60
C ILE A 19 9.94 -11.47 -19.75
N VAL A 20 10.79 -10.89 -20.60
CA VAL A 20 10.36 -10.18 -21.81
C VAL A 20 10.76 -10.99 -23.04
N SER A 21 9.82 -11.20 -23.95
CA SER A 21 10.07 -11.77 -25.26
C SER A 21 10.83 -10.75 -26.12
N GLU A 22 11.95 -11.17 -26.68
CA GLU A 22 12.81 -10.32 -27.51
C GLU A 22 12.20 -10.05 -28.89
N GLU A 23 11.44 -11.01 -29.41
CA GLU A 23 10.84 -10.94 -30.75
C GLU A 23 9.48 -10.24 -30.71
N THR A 24 8.64 -10.56 -29.73
CA THR A 24 7.25 -10.08 -29.68
C THR A 24 7.01 -8.99 -28.64
N GLY A 25 7.98 -8.71 -27.77
CA GLY A 25 7.81 -7.80 -26.64
C GLY A 25 6.88 -8.31 -25.54
N TYR A 26 6.29 -9.51 -25.68
CA TYR A 26 5.36 -10.07 -24.70
C TYR A 26 6.01 -10.20 -23.32
N ILE A 27 5.30 -9.69 -22.32
CA ILE A 27 5.75 -9.75 -20.93
C ILE A 27 5.14 -10.97 -20.27
N SER A 28 5.95 -11.65 -19.47
CA SER A 28 5.56 -12.77 -18.61
C SER A 28 6.22 -12.57 -17.25
N TYR A 29 5.66 -13.17 -16.20
CA TYR A 29 6.35 -13.24 -14.92
C TYR A 29 6.18 -14.61 -14.28
N ALA A 30 7.17 -15.02 -13.49
CA ALA A 30 7.13 -16.21 -12.66
C ALA A 30 7.21 -15.83 -11.19
N TYR A 31 6.34 -16.40 -10.36
CA TYR A 31 6.32 -16.17 -8.92
C TYR A 31 5.70 -17.37 -8.20
N LYS A 32 6.34 -17.86 -7.13
CA LYS A 32 5.88 -19.01 -6.34
C LYS A 32 5.56 -20.24 -7.20
N GLY A 33 6.47 -20.58 -8.12
CA GLY A 33 6.32 -21.71 -9.05
C GLY A 33 5.18 -21.58 -10.07
N LYS A 34 4.66 -20.37 -10.30
CA LYS A 34 3.61 -20.12 -11.30
C LYS A 34 4.10 -19.18 -12.38
N LEU A 35 3.93 -19.60 -13.63
CA LEU A 35 4.28 -18.79 -14.79
C LEU A 35 3.02 -18.13 -15.37
N HIS A 36 2.99 -16.80 -15.34
CA HIS A 36 1.96 -15.97 -15.95
C HIS A 36 2.49 -15.43 -17.28
N ARG A 37 1.85 -15.79 -18.39
CA ARG A 37 2.30 -15.47 -19.75
C ARG A 37 1.46 -14.39 -20.39
N ASN A 38 2.11 -13.60 -21.26
CA ASN A 38 1.48 -12.56 -22.07
C ASN A 38 0.56 -11.66 -21.25
N VAL A 39 1.11 -11.11 -20.17
CA VAL A 39 0.38 -10.21 -19.28
C VAL A 39 0.39 -8.79 -19.83
N SER A 40 -0.69 -8.05 -19.58
CA SER A 40 -0.71 -6.62 -19.88
C SER A 40 0.22 -5.85 -18.94
N GLU A 41 0.59 -4.63 -19.35
CA GLU A 41 1.37 -3.73 -18.50
C GLU A 41 0.59 -3.38 -17.22
N GLU A 42 -0.72 -3.19 -17.35
CA GLU A 42 -1.63 -2.90 -16.24
C GLU A 42 -1.65 -4.04 -15.22
N ASP A 43 -1.75 -5.29 -15.69
CA ASP A 43 -1.75 -6.47 -14.82
C ASP A 43 -0.42 -6.63 -14.09
N LEU A 44 0.70 -6.45 -14.81
CA LEU A 44 2.03 -6.51 -14.21
C LEU A 44 2.19 -5.43 -13.14
N ARG A 45 1.78 -4.19 -13.44
CA ARG A 45 1.87 -3.07 -12.51
C ARG A 45 1.02 -3.31 -11.27
N ALA A 46 -0.20 -3.81 -11.44
CA ALA A 46 -1.09 -4.17 -10.34
C ALA A 46 -0.46 -5.26 -9.46
N PHE A 47 0.09 -6.31 -10.08
CA PHE A 47 0.78 -7.40 -9.38
C PHE A 47 1.99 -6.90 -8.57
N LEU A 48 2.88 -6.12 -9.19
CA LEU A 48 4.07 -5.59 -8.51
C LEU A 48 3.70 -4.63 -7.37
N THR A 49 2.69 -3.77 -7.59
CA THR A 49 2.17 -2.85 -6.58
C THR A 49 1.63 -3.62 -5.37
N LEU A 50 0.82 -4.66 -5.63
CA LEU A 50 0.25 -5.49 -4.57
C LEU A 50 1.32 -6.27 -3.80
N THR A 51 2.38 -6.69 -4.49
CA THR A 51 3.42 -7.57 -3.94
C THR A 51 4.44 -6.79 -3.11
N PHE A 52 4.89 -5.63 -3.59
CA PHE A 52 6.04 -4.93 -3.00
C PHE A 52 5.69 -3.65 -2.25
N LEU A 53 4.55 -3.00 -2.54
CA LEU A 53 4.22 -1.73 -1.91
C LEU A 53 3.35 -1.92 -0.66
N PRO A 54 3.63 -1.19 0.43
CA PRO A 54 2.78 -1.22 1.60
C PRO A 54 1.39 -0.67 1.23
N LYS A 55 0.34 -1.36 1.68
CA LYS A 55 -1.05 -0.91 1.48
C LYS A 55 -1.19 0.51 2.04
N LYS A 56 -1.50 1.48 1.17
CA LYS A 56 -1.83 2.84 1.64
C LYS A 56 -2.96 2.75 2.65
N PRO A 57 -2.81 3.34 3.86
CA PRO A 57 -3.87 3.29 4.86
C PRO A 57 -5.09 3.98 4.27
N LYS A 58 -6.22 3.27 4.22
CA LYS A 58 -7.49 3.89 3.84
C LYS A 58 -7.76 5.02 4.84
N PRO A 59 -8.13 6.24 4.37
CA PRO A 59 -8.39 7.34 5.28
C PRO A 59 -9.46 6.90 6.30
N LYS A 60 -9.12 6.91 7.59
CA LYS A 60 -10.09 6.57 8.64
C LYS A 60 -11.25 7.56 8.50
N ARG A 61 -12.47 7.04 8.30
CA ARG A 61 -13.68 7.85 8.18
C ARG A 61 -13.91 8.55 9.52
N THR A 62 -13.39 9.77 9.66
CA THR A 62 -13.51 10.52 10.91
C THR A 62 -14.98 10.85 11.14
N SER A 63 -15.51 10.43 12.29
CA SER A 63 -16.85 10.84 12.70
C SER A 63 -16.87 12.36 12.89
N LYS A 64 -17.83 13.06 12.26
CA LYS A 64 -18.03 14.50 12.46
C LYS A 64 -18.17 14.84 13.95
N TRP A 65 -18.74 13.92 14.74
CA TRP A 65 -18.89 14.03 16.19
C TRP A 65 -17.56 14.01 16.93
N ASN A 66 -16.55 13.23 16.52
CA ASN A 66 -15.23 13.28 17.17
C ASN A 66 -14.57 14.65 16.97
N ARG A 67 -14.71 15.26 15.79
CA ARG A 67 -14.22 16.63 15.56
C ARG A 67 -14.97 17.65 16.41
N LEU A 68 -16.29 17.49 16.56
CA LEU A 68 -17.11 18.36 17.40
C LEU A 68 -16.75 18.22 18.89
N LEU A 69 -16.61 16.99 19.38
CA LEU A 69 -16.27 16.71 20.79
C LEU A 69 -14.88 17.21 21.17
N ILE A 70 -13.89 17.10 20.27
CA ILE A 70 -12.55 17.68 20.49
C ILE A 70 -12.66 19.20 20.58
N ARG A 71 -13.40 19.84 19.67
CA ARG A 71 -13.62 21.30 19.69
C ARG A 71 -14.30 21.75 20.99
N LEU A 72 -15.31 21.02 21.45
CA LEU A 72 -16.02 21.33 22.70
C LEU A 72 -15.15 21.12 23.94
N LYS A 73 -14.29 20.11 23.97
CA LYS A 73 -13.34 19.89 25.09
C LYS A 73 -12.31 21.02 25.18
N ILE A 74 -11.74 21.47 24.05
CA ILE A 74 -10.78 22.58 24.02
C ILE A 74 -11.43 23.88 24.53
N GLN A 75 -12.68 24.14 24.13
CA GLN A 75 -13.42 25.33 24.57
C GLN A 75 -13.72 25.33 26.09
N ARG A 76 -13.94 24.15 26.68
CA ARG A 76 -14.08 24.03 28.14
C ARG A 76 -12.75 24.21 28.88
N LEU A 77 -11.65 23.71 28.31
CA LEU A 77 -10.31 23.88 28.91
C LEU A 77 -9.88 25.35 28.93
N PHE A 78 -10.23 26.14 27.91
CA PHE A 78 -9.92 27.57 27.85
C PHE A 78 -10.68 28.40 28.90
N GLN A 79 -11.87 27.97 29.33
CA GLN A 79 -12.64 28.66 30.38
C GLN A 79 -12.10 28.37 31.78
N LYS A 80 -11.45 27.22 31.99
CA LYS A 80 -10.90 26.82 33.30
C LYS A 80 -9.64 27.60 33.70
N GLY A 81 -9.00 28.32 32.77
CA GLY A 81 -7.78 29.12 33.01
C GLY A 81 -8.01 30.59 33.37
N LYS A 82 -9.26 31.10 33.42
CA LYS A 82 -9.56 32.53 33.67
C LYS A 82 -10.05 32.82 35.10
N GLY A 83 -9.66 32.01 36.09
CA GLY A 83 -10.26 32.04 37.43
C GLY A 83 -9.36 32.43 38.61
N THR A 84 -8.08 32.79 38.41
CA THR A 84 -7.17 33.09 39.53
C THR A 84 -6.26 34.29 39.24
N THR A 85 -6.84 35.49 39.17
CA THR A 85 -6.09 36.74 39.38
C THR A 85 -7.00 37.68 40.16
N ASN A 86 -7.15 37.48 41.47
CA ASN A 86 -7.76 38.43 42.40
C ASN A 86 -7.21 38.18 43.81
N THR A 87 -5.98 38.62 44.05
CA THR A 87 -5.29 38.92 45.32
C THR A 87 -3.86 39.27 44.85
N GLU A 88 -3.33 40.48 44.98
CA GLU A 88 -3.42 41.53 45.99
C GLU A 88 -3.45 42.92 45.35
#